data_AF-A0A425DLL1-F1
#
_entry.id   AF-A0A425DLL1-F1
#
_cell.length_a   1.000
_cell.length_b   1.000
_cell.length_c   1.000
_cell.angle_alpha   90.00
_cell.angle_beta   90.00
_cell.angle_gamma   90.00
#
_symmetry.space_group_name_H-M   'P 1'
#
loop_
_entity.id
_entity.type
_entity.pdbx_description
1 polymer ?
#
loop_
_entity_poly.entity_id
_entity_poly.type
_entity_poly.pdbx_seq_one_letter_code
_entity_poly.pdbx_strand_id
1 'polypeptide(L)'
;ANADWLDNSTRANAQTKLSKFVHLLGGPEKPQMYPTLTLDSKSYLNNRWKLSQVNIDTNLKLNGQPVDRRRFNMAPHEVNAYYNRYVNQIVFPAGVLQKPFFDRQFDAAQNFGAIGMFIGHEITHGFDNIGRNYDGDGNLKQWWSNATNDAFKTKAQCISDQYANLVVTSEVTGVVLGKIRGNITLGENIADNGGLKTSFRAYHEYLKEHPSQYTEEAGDKLFYLSYAQAWCSKSTDAYLRAILKTKYPPFRYRVTGALRNNAEFARVFQCPTDSYLNPSKKCLFNYPIKYRPDIDGLQTFVVVPVVLFHAYPLSINGGFTGVDVFFVIAGYLISGILFKENVKGSLTYADFYSRRIHRMFPALLLVLTFTLVVGCVWLLDKAV
;
A
#
# COMPACT_ATOMS: atom_id res chain seq x y z
N ALA A 1 -8.43 8.58 -1.82
CA ALA A 1 -8.17 7.47 -0.88
C ALA A 1 -7.61 8.04 0.42
N ASN A 2 -8.42 8.05 1.48
CA ASN A 2 -7.99 8.55 2.78
C ASN A 2 -7.16 7.47 3.47
N ALA A 3 -5.95 7.84 3.92
CA ALA A 3 -5.11 6.96 4.73
C ALA A 3 -5.59 7.08 6.18
N ASP A 4 -6.66 6.37 6.55
CA ASP A 4 -7.41 6.58 7.80
C ASP A 4 -6.60 6.26 9.08
N TRP A 5 -5.40 5.70 8.91
CA TRP A 5 -4.45 5.40 9.97
C TRP A 5 -3.44 6.53 10.23
N LEU A 6 -3.41 7.56 9.37
CA LEU A 6 -2.63 8.78 9.56
C LEU A 6 -3.51 9.82 10.26
N ASP A 7 -3.08 10.28 11.43
CA ASP A 7 -3.64 11.49 12.04
C ASP A 7 -3.41 12.74 11.16
N ASN A 8 -4.18 13.79 11.40
CA ASN A 8 -4.18 14.99 10.57
C ASN A 8 -2.82 15.72 10.57
N SER A 9 -2.13 15.77 11.72
CA SER A 9 -0.83 16.45 11.80
C SER A 9 0.25 15.69 11.04
N THR A 10 0.30 14.35 11.17
CA THR A 10 1.23 13.51 10.43
C THR A 10 0.92 13.54 8.93
N ARG A 11 -0.36 13.61 8.54
CA ARG A 11 -0.76 13.81 7.14
C ARG A 11 -0.24 15.14 6.58
N ALA A 12 -0.40 16.24 7.31
CA ALA A 12 0.11 17.54 6.90
C ALA A 12 1.65 17.52 6.78
N ASN A 13 2.35 16.92 7.75
CA ASN A 13 3.80 16.76 7.68
C ASN A 13 4.24 15.92 6.47
N ALA A 14 3.51 14.85 6.15
CA ALA A 14 3.79 14.01 4.98
C ALA A 14 3.59 14.78 3.67
N GLN A 15 2.58 15.64 3.58
CA GLN A 15 2.38 16.54 2.43
C GLN A 15 3.51 17.56 2.30
N THR A 16 3.98 18.14 3.42
CA THR A 16 5.15 19.03 3.43
C THR A 16 6.41 18.29 3.00
N LYS A 17 6.59 17.03 3.39
CA LYS A 17 7.71 16.22 2.90
C LYS A 17 7.62 15.98 1.40
N LEU A 18 6.43 15.62 0.90
CA LEU A 18 6.18 15.42 -0.54
C LEU A 18 6.47 16.68 -1.36
N SER A 19 6.05 17.86 -0.90
CA SER A 19 6.28 19.12 -1.63
C SER A 19 7.75 19.53 -1.70
N LYS A 20 8.60 18.95 -0.85
CA LYS A 20 10.05 19.18 -0.82
C LYS A 20 10.87 18.14 -1.60
N PHE A 21 10.23 17.22 -2.33
CA PHE A 21 10.99 16.25 -3.13
C PHE A 21 11.81 16.96 -4.21
N VAL A 22 13.08 16.60 -4.31
CA VAL A 22 13.92 16.98 -5.45
C VAL A 22 13.81 15.89 -6.51
N HIS A 23 13.40 16.26 -7.72
CA HIS A 23 13.26 15.34 -8.84
C HIS A 23 14.38 15.56 -9.85
N LEU A 24 15.16 14.51 -10.12
CA LEU A 24 16.21 14.54 -11.14
C LEU A 24 15.97 13.49 -12.20
N LEU A 25 16.07 13.88 -13.47
CA LEU A 25 15.80 13.03 -14.62
C LEU A 25 16.97 13.10 -15.61
N GLY A 26 17.33 11.97 -16.21
CA GLY A 26 18.35 11.90 -17.25
C GLY A 26 19.78 11.85 -16.70
N GLY A 27 20.36 13.02 -16.40
CA GLY A 27 21.75 13.13 -15.99
C GLY A 27 22.11 14.50 -15.42
N PRO A 28 23.36 14.67 -14.93
CA PRO A 28 23.80 15.94 -14.38
C PRO A 28 23.90 16.99 -15.48
N GLU A 29 23.39 18.20 -15.21
CA GLU A 29 23.51 19.36 -16.12
C GLU A 29 24.97 19.74 -16.39
N LYS A 30 25.84 19.52 -15.40
CA LYS A 30 27.28 19.77 -15.45
C LYS A 30 28.04 18.49 -15.10
N PRO A 31 28.29 17.58 -16.07
CA PRO A 31 29.02 16.35 -15.82
C PRO A 31 30.46 16.65 -15.40
N GLN A 32 31.03 15.78 -14.55
CA GLN A 32 32.44 15.88 -14.17
C GLN A 32 33.32 15.65 -15.39
N MET A 33 34.17 16.62 -15.69
CA MET A 33 35.17 16.54 -16.75
C MET A 33 36.53 16.12 -16.16
N TYR A 34 37.33 15.43 -16.97
CA TYR A 34 38.67 14.94 -16.59
C TYR A 34 39.77 15.51 -17.51
N PRO A 35 39.91 16.85 -17.62
CA PRO A 35 40.76 17.47 -18.64
C PRO A 35 42.25 17.16 -18.50
N THR A 36 42.71 16.82 -17.30
CA THR A 36 44.13 16.54 -16.99
C THR A 36 44.41 15.05 -16.79
N LEU A 37 43.41 14.18 -16.94
CA LEU A 37 43.56 12.75 -16.71
C LEU A 37 44.07 12.05 -17.96
N THR A 38 45.37 11.74 -17.98
CA THR A 38 45.97 10.94 -19.05
C THR A 38 46.00 9.46 -18.67
N LEU A 39 45.32 8.63 -19.47
CA LEU A 39 45.30 7.17 -19.33
C LEU A 39 46.30 6.52 -20.29
N ASP A 40 46.93 5.43 -19.85
CA ASP A 40 47.84 4.62 -20.67
C ASP A 40 47.16 3.32 -21.10
N SER A 41 47.00 3.11 -22.41
CA SER A 41 46.42 1.90 -22.99
C SER A 41 47.09 0.59 -22.55
N LYS A 42 48.36 0.63 -22.11
CA LYS A 42 49.12 -0.55 -21.67
C LYS A 42 49.09 -0.77 -20.15
N SER A 43 48.54 0.15 -19.37
CA SER A 43 48.63 0.12 -17.90
C SER A 43 47.27 0.22 -17.22
N TYR A 44 46.52 -0.89 -17.24
CA TYR A 44 45.18 -0.95 -16.64
C TYR A 44 45.18 -0.60 -15.15
N LEU A 45 46.06 -1.20 -14.34
CA LEU A 45 46.09 -0.96 -12.89
C LEU A 45 46.42 0.50 -12.56
N ASN A 46 47.39 1.10 -13.26
CA ASN A 46 47.73 2.50 -13.05
C ASN A 46 46.56 3.44 -13.42
N ASN A 47 45.85 3.13 -14.52
CA ASN A 47 44.66 3.89 -14.90
C ASN A 47 43.56 3.80 -13.82
N ARG A 48 43.34 2.62 -13.24
CA ARG A 48 42.40 2.43 -12.14
C ARG A 48 42.80 3.23 -10.90
N TRP A 49 44.08 3.25 -10.55
CA TRP A 49 44.58 4.07 -9.44
C TRP A 49 44.40 5.57 -9.68
N LYS A 50 44.75 6.07 -10.88
CA LYS A 50 44.53 7.48 -11.24
C LYS A 50 43.07 7.90 -11.11
N LEU A 51 42.13 7.08 -11.60
CA LEU A 51 40.69 7.33 -11.45
C LEU A 51 40.26 7.32 -9.97
N SER A 52 40.77 6.38 -9.18
CA SER A 52 40.49 6.32 -7.75
C SER A 52 40.99 7.57 -7.02
N GLN A 53 42.18 8.07 -7.37
CA GLN A 53 42.74 9.29 -6.79
C GLN A 53 41.86 10.50 -7.08
N VAL A 54 41.41 10.67 -8.34
CA VAL A 54 40.48 11.76 -8.70
C VAL A 54 39.19 11.68 -7.88
N ASN A 55 38.63 10.49 -7.69
CA ASN A 55 37.42 10.31 -6.88
C ASN A 55 37.65 10.66 -5.40
N ILE A 56 38.79 10.25 -4.83
CA ILE A 56 39.16 10.58 -3.44
C ILE A 56 39.32 12.09 -3.30
N ASP A 57 40.13 12.71 -4.15
CA ASP A 57 40.40 14.16 -4.10
C ASP A 57 39.13 14.98 -4.27
N THR A 58 38.24 14.56 -5.19
CA THR A 58 36.95 15.23 -5.42
C THR A 58 36.05 15.12 -4.20
N ASN A 59 35.98 13.94 -3.55
CA ASN A 59 35.16 13.75 -2.36
C ASN A 59 35.72 14.50 -1.13
N LEU A 60 37.04 14.54 -0.96
CA LEU A 60 37.68 15.30 0.12
C LEU A 60 37.41 16.81 0.01
N LYS A 61 37.38 17.35 -1.21
CA LYS A 61 37.04 18.76 -1.47
C LYS A 61 35.60 19.15 -1.09
N LEU A 62 34.71 18.18 -0.89
CA LEU A 62 33.34 18.46 -0.44
C LEU A 62 33.27 18.77 1.06
N ASN A 63 34.31 18.47 1.83
CA ASN A 63 34.32 18.78 3.25
C ASN A 63 34.25 20.30 3.48
N GLY A 64 33.34 20.74 4.35
CA GLY A 64 33.08 22.16 4.61
C GLY A 64 32.27 22.88 3.52
N GLN A 65 31.89 22.20 2.44
CA GLN A 65 31.02 22.75 1.40
C GLN A 65 29.54 22.44 1.68
N PRO A 66 28.60 23.28 1.21
CA PRO A 66 27.18 22.98 1.31
C PRO A 66 26.82 21.71 0.52
N VAL A 67 25.81 20.98 1.01
CA VAL A 67 25.32 19.77 0.34
C VAL A 67 24.64 20.12 -0.98
N ASP A 68 25.18 19.62 -2.09
CA ASP A 68 24.51 19.71 -3.39
C ASP A 68 23.34 18.73 -3.48
N ARG A 69 22.12 19.25 -3.32
CA ARG A 69 20.87 18.48 -3.41
C ARG A 69 20.48 18.08 -4.84
N ARG A 70 21.20 18.55 -5.87
CA ARG A 70 20.99 18.18 -7.28
C ARG A 70 22.08 17.25 -7.84
N ARG A 71 22.99 16.77 -6.99
CA ARG A 71 24.01 15.78 -7.37
C ARG A 71 23.37 14.43 -7.72
N PHE A 72 23.80 13.85 -8.83
CA PHE A 72 23.52 12.46 -9.21
C PHE A 72 24.52 11.52 -8.54
N ASN A 73 24.03 10.44 -7.94
CA ASN A 73 24.84 9.37 -7.36
C ASN A 73 24.92 8.12 -8.27
N MET A 74 24.19 8.12 -9.38
CA MET A 74 24.26 7.11 -10.43
C MET A 74 24.60 7.78 -11.76
N ALA A 75 25.32 7.08 -12.62
CA ALA A 75 25.65 7.57 -13.95
C ALA A 75 24.39 7.58 -14.85
N PRO A 76 24.29 8.50 -15.82
CA PRO A 76 23.12 8.61 -16.70
C PRO A 76 22.76 7.36 -17.48
N HIS A 77 23.74 6.49 -17.78
CA HIS A 77 23.55 5.27 -18.56
C HIS A 77 23.08 4.07 -17.71
N GLU A 78 23.04 4.19 -16.38
CA GLU A 78 22.58 3.11 -15.52
C GLU A 78 21.07 2.89 -15.69
N VAL A 79 20.66 1.63 -15.86
CA VAL A 79 19.25 1.24 -15.95
C VAL A 79 18.74 0.96 -14.54
N ASN A 80 18.45 2.02 -13.80
CA ASN A 80 18.01 1.92 -12.41
C ASN A 80 17.23 3.18 -11.99
N ALA A 81 16.74 3.22 -10.75
CA ALA A 81 16.23 4.43 -10.10
C ALA A 81 16.61 4.39 -8.61
N TYR A 82 16.57 5.54 -7.93
CA TYR A 82 16.79 5.56 -6.49
C TYR A 82 16.15 6.76 -5.78
N TYR A 83 15.87 6.55 -4.50
CA TYR A 83 15.57 7.59 -3.52
C TYR A 83 16.74 7.80 -2.56
N ASN A 84 17.13 9.06 -2.37
CA ASN A 84 18.11 9.46 -1.37
C ASN A 84 17.46 10.26 -0.24
N ARG A 85 17.35 9.61 0.92
CA ARG A 85 16.73 10.15 2.14
C ARG A 85 17.44 11.36 2.73
N TYR A 86 18.75 11.52 2.52
CA TYR A 86 19.53 12.60 3.12
C TYR A 86 19.32 13.95 2.43
N VAL A 87 18.75 13.94 1.22
CA VAL A 87 18.45 15.15 0.44
C VAL A 87 17.00 15.19 -0.03
N ASN A 88 16.18 14.20 0.37
CA ASN A 88 14.79 14.01 -0.05
C ASN A 88 14.64 14.05 -1.59
N GLN A 89 15.40 13.19 -2.28
CA GLN A 89 15.58 13.25 -3.73
C GLN A 89 15.20 11.91 -4.38
N ILE A 90 14.49 11.95 -5.51
CA ILE A 90 14.30 10.80 -6.40
C ILE A 90 14.99 11.05 -7.73
N VAL A 91 15.64 10.02 -8.26
CA VAL A 91 16.48 10.13 -9.46
C VAL A 91 16.18 9.00 -10.43
N PHE A 92 15.96 9.39 -11.69
CA PHE A 92 15.78 8.48 -12.82
C PHE A 92 16.82 8.81 -13.90
N PRO A 93 17.96 8.09 -13.93
CA PRO A 93 18.94 8.19 -15.00
C PRO A 93 18.32 7.97 -16.39
N ALA A 94 18.94 8.52 -17.44
CA ALA A 94 18.47 8.38 -18.82
C ALA A 94 18.31 6.90 -19.22
N GLY A 95 19.17 6.02 -18.70
CA GLY A 95 19.16 4.59 -18.98
C GLY A 95 17.88 3.85 -18.58
N VAL A 96 17.09 4.34 -17.61
CA VAL A 96 15.79 3.72 -17.28
C VAL A 96 14.63 4.30 -18.10
N LEU A 97 14.83 5.46 -18.73
CA LEU A 97 13.80 6.17 -19.51
C LEU A 97 13.73 5.67 -20.97
N GLN A 98 13.63 4.36 -21.13
CA GLN A 98 13.57 3.67 -22.42
C GLN A 98 12.63 2.46 -22.35
N LYS A 99 12.38 1.81 -23.50
CA LYS A 99 11.63 0.55 -23.57
C LYS A 99 12.30 -0.53 -22.70
N PRO A 100 11.53 -1.38 -22.00
CA PRO A 100 10.07 -1.44 -21.96
C PRO A 100 9.44 -0.50 -20.90
N PHE A 101 10.23 0.28 -20.17
CA PHE A 101 9.74 1.10 -19.07
C PHE A 101 8.96 2.34 -19.54
N PHE A 102 9.49 3.02 -20.56
CA PHE A 102 8.91 4.24 -21.09
C PHE A 102 9.09 4.35 -22.61
N ASP A 103 8.01 4.73 -23.29
CA ASP A 103 8.06 5.26 -24.66
C ASP A 103 6.91 6.25 -24.85
N ARG A 104 7.18 7.38 -25.53
CA ARG A 104 6.15 8.40 -25.80
C ARG A 104 5.01 7.87 -26.68
N GLN A 105 5.27 6.87 -27.51
CA GLN A 105 4.31 6.22 -28.40
C GLN A 105 3.49 5.13 -27.70
N PHE A 106 3.89 4.68 -26.51
CA PHE A 106 3.11 3.72 -25.74
C PHE A 106 1.83 4.35 -25.22
N ASP A 107 0.79 3.52 -25.09
CA ASP A 107 -0.42 3.94 -24.38
C ASP A 107 -0.08 4.26 -22.91
N ALA A 108 -0.85 5.18 -22.32
CA ALA A 108 -0.68 5.58 -20.93
C ALA A 108 -0.67 4.36 -19.99
N ALA A 109 -1.51 3.35 -20.23
CA ALA A 109 -1.54 2.12 -19.43
C ALA A 109 -0.17 1.47 -19.32
N GLN A 110 0.61 1.43 -20.41
CA GLN A 110 1.93 0.81 -20.43
C GLN A 110 2.96 1.65 -19.66
N ASN A 111 3.00 2.96 -19.92
CA ASN A 111 3.92 3.87 -19.26
C ASN A 111 3.66 3.94 -17.75
N PHE A 112 2.40 4.04 -17.33
CA PHE A 112 2.04 4.02 -15.91
C PHE A 112 2.26 2.63 -15.29
N GLY A 113 1.98 1.54 -16.02
CA GLY A 113 2.22 0.18 -15.54
C GLY A 113 3.70 -0.11 -15.29
N ALA A 114 4.58 0.43 -16.13
CA ALA A 114 6.02 0.28 -16.02
C ALA A 114 6.69 1.46 -15.30
N ILE A 115 7.17 2.50 -16.00
CA ILE A 115 7.92 3.59 -15.35
C ILE A 115 7.12 4.31 -14.26
N GLY A 116 5.79 4.44 -14.40
CA GLY A 116 4.94 5.06 -13.38
C GLY A 116 4.97 4.30 -12.05
N MET A 117 5.04 2.96 -12.09
CA MET A 117 5.20 2.14 -10.90
C MET A 117 6.56 2.39 -10.23
N PHE A 118 7.66 2.47 -11.00
CA PHE A 118 8.98 2.82 -10.46
C PHE A 118 9.02 4.25 -9.87
N ILE A 119 8.34 5.21 -10.50
CA ILE A 119 8.17 6.56 -9.92
C ILE A 119 7.45 6.48 -8.57
N GLY A 120 6.35 5.75 -8.50
CA GLY A 120 5.64 5.52 -7.25
C GLY A 120 6.48 4.76 -6.21
N HIS A 121 7.35 3.84 -6.64
CA HIS A 121 8.27 3.09 -5.81
C HIS A 121 9.26 4.03 -5.11
N GLU A 122 9.96 4.89 -5.86
CA GLU A 122 10.93 5.84 -5.29
C GLU A 122 10.28 6.89 -4.41
N ILE A 123 9.06 7.35 -4.75
CA ILE A 123 8.29 8.24 -3.86
C ILE A 123 7.97 7.51 -2.54
N THR A 124 7.58 6.24 -2.60
CA THR A 124 7.22 5.45 -1.42
C THR A 124 8.42 5.19 -0.51
N HIS A 125 9.64 5.09 -1.04
CA HIS A 125 10.87 5.02 -0.22
C HIS A 125 11.03 6.23 0.72
N GLY A 126 10.45 7.39 0.40
CA GLY A 126 10.37 8.51 1.34
C GLY A 126 9.53 8.23 2.60
N PHE A 127 8.71 7.20 2.60
CA PHE A 127 7.74 6.86 3.65
C PHE A 127 7.81 5.40 4.10
N ASP A 128 8.80 4.64 3.63
CA ASP A 128 9.02 3.25 4.05
C ASP A 128 9.53 3.17 5.52
N ASN A 129 9.88 1.96 5.98
CA ASN A 129 10.31 1.73 7.36
C ASN A 129 11.58 2.51 7.77
N ILE A 130 12.37 3.01 6.81
CA ILE A 130 13.59 3.79 7.02
C ILE A 130 13.35 5.26 6.67
N GLY A 131 12.85 5.55 5.46
CA GLY A 131 12.67 6.90 4.92
C GLY A 131 11.70 7.75 5.73
N ARG A 132 10.70 7.13 6.37
CA ARG A 132 9.78 7.82 7.29
C ARG A 132 10.46 8.50 8.48
N ASN A 133 11.68 8.10 8.84
CA ASN A 133 12.41 8.70 9.96
C ASN A 133 13.13 10.01 9.57
N TYR A 134 13.10 10.37 8.29
CA TYR A 134 13.71 11.59 7.76
C TYR A 134 12.63 12.60 7.38
N ASP A 135 12.80 13.87 7.73
CA ASP A 135 11.87 14.93 7.32
C ASP A 135 12.08 15.36 5.85
N GLY A 136 11.34 16.39 5.39
CA GLY A 136 11.45 16.88 4.01
C GLY A 136 12.75 17.60 3.66
N ASP A 137 13.57 17.92 4.66
CA ASP A 137 14.90 18.51 4.48
C ASP A 137 16.01 17.45 4.56
N GLY A 138 15.65 16.18 4.80
CA GLY A 138 16.58 15.06 4.87
C GLY A 138 17.22 14.86 6.24
N ASN A 139 16.66 15.46 7.29
CA ASN A 139 17.16 15.33 8.66
C ASN A 139 16.49 14.16 9.37
N LEU A 140 17.28 13.37 10.11
CA LEU A 140 16.75 12.31 10.97
C LEU A 140 16.00 12.96 12.16
N LYS A 141 14.68 12.86 12.14
CA LYS A 141 13.80 13.51 13.13
C LYS A 141 12.53 12.70 13.32
N GLN A 142 12.01 12.64 14.55
CA GLN A 142 10.66 12.12 14.77
C GLN A 142 9.64 13.20 14.41
N TRP A 143 8.95 13.03 13.28
CA TRP A 143 7.90 13.95 12.79
C TRP A 143 6.52 13.29 12.67
N TRP A 144 6.40 12.04 13.13
CA TRP A 144 5.15 11.28 13.23
C TRP A 144 4.75 11.19 14.69
N SER A 145 3.44 11.20 14.96
CA SER A 145 2.93 10.87 16.29
C SER A 145 3.27 9.41 16.66
N ASN A 146 3.28 9.11 17.95
CA ASN A 146 3.50 7.74 18.43
C ASN A 146 2.40 6.78 17.91
N ALA A 147 1.14 7.23 17.91
CA ALA A 147 0.02 6.43 17.42
C ALA A 147 0.16 6.08 15.92
N THR A 148 0.55 7.05 15.09
CA THR A 148 0.79 6.82 13.67
C THR A 148 2.01 5.93 13.44
N ASN A 149 3.07 6.07 14.25
CA ASN A 149 4.22 5.17 14.24
C ASN A 149 3.82 3.71 14.50
N ASP A 150 3.00 3.45 15.52
CA ASP A 150 2.62 2.09 15.88
C ASP A 150 1.63 1.48 14.89
N ALA A 151 0.72 2.28 14.34
CA ALA A 151 -0.16 1.88 13.25
C ALA A 151 0.64 1.48 12.00
N PHE A 152 1.68 2.25 11.66
CA PHE A 152 2.59 1.92 10.56
C PHE A 152 3.33 0.62 10.81
N LYS A 153 3.93 0.43 11.99
CA LYS A 153 4.66 -0.79 12.34
C LYS A 153 3.77 -2.03 12.20
N THR A 154 2.52 -1.95 12.65
CA THR A 154 1.56 -3.06 12.52
C THR A 154 1.27 -3.39 11.05
N LYS A 155 1.10 -2.38 10.20
CA LYS A 155 0.85 -2.57 8.75
C LYS A 155 2.09 -3.10 8.03
N ALA A 156 3.26 -2.56 8.35
CA ALA A 156 4.54 -3.02 7.83
C ALA A 156 4.83 -4.48 8.25
N GLN A 157 4.46 -4.86 9.49
CA GLN A 157 4.60 -6.24 9.96
C GLN A 157 3.77 -7.21 9.12
N CYS A 158 2.55 -6.85 8.71
CA CYS A 158 1.77 -7.67 7.78
C CYS A 158 2.55 -7.97 6.49
N ILE A 159 3.15 -6.95 5.86
CA ILE A 159 3.94 -7.11 4.64
C ILE A 159 5.16 -7.99 4.91
N SER A 160 5.87 -7.74 6.02
CA SER A 160 7.00 -8.59 6.44
C SER A 160 6.58 -10.07 6.56
N ASP A 161 5.48 -10.35 7.27
CA ASP A 161 4.99 -11.71 7.48
C ASP A 161 4.52 -12.37 6.18
N GLN A 162 3.88 -11.62 5.30
CA GLN A 162 3.45 -12.10 3.99
C GLN A 162 4.66 -12.58 3.18
N TYR A 163 5.70 -11.74 3.07
CA TYR A 163 6.89 -12.07 2.29
C TYR A 163 7.72 -13.18 2.95
N ALA A 164 7.78 -13.23 4.29
CA ALA A 164 8.45 -14.32 5.02
C ALA A 164 7.87 -15.72 4.72
N ASN A 165 6.62 -15.78 4.28
CA ASN A 165 5.94 -17.02 3.91
C ASN A 165 6.12 -17.41 2.43
N LEU A 166 6.79 -16.59 1.62
CA LEU A 166 7.05 -16.89 0.21
C LEU A 166 8.26 -17.83 0.08
N VAL A 167 8.00 -19.02 -0.46
CA VAL A 167 9.01 -20.04 -0.76
C VAL A 167 9.61 -19.77 -2.14
N VAL A 168 10.94 -19.62 -2.18
CA VAL A 168 11.73 -19.45 -3.40
C VAL A 168 12.12 -20.80 -3.96
N THR A 169 11.76 -21.05 -5.21
CA THR A 169 12.09 -22.27 -5.95
C THR A 169 13.01 -21.97 -7.12
N SER A 170 13.81 -22.97 -7.52
CA SER A 170 14.59 -22.93 -8.75
C SER A 170 13.67 -22.68 -9.94
N GLU A 171 14.08 -21.75 -10.81
CA GLU A 171 13.35 -21.42 -12.04
C GLU A 171 13.61 -22.42 -13.17
N VAL A 172 14.44 -23.44 -12.92
CA VAL A 172 14.73 -24.53 -13.88
C VAL A 172 14.26 -25.87 -13.32
N THR A 173 14.62 -26.21 -12.09
CA THR A 173 14.39 -27.55 -11.53
C THR A 173 13.17 -27.62 -10.60
N GLY A 174 12.61 -26.47 -10.19
CA GLY A 174 11.53 -26.41 -9.21
C GLY A 174 11.95 -26.71 -7.76
N VAL A 175 13.21 -27.07 -7.51
CA VAL A 175 13.72 -27.36 -6.16
C VAL A 175 13.61 -26.14 -5.25
N VAL A 176 13.23 -26.35 -3.99
CA VAL A 176 13.15 -25.28 -2.99
C VAL A 176 14.55 -24.77 -2.64
N LEU A 177 14.77 -23.47 -2.80
CA LEU A 177 16.03 -22.78 -2.52
C LEU A 177 16.04 -22.10 -1.15
N GLY A 178 14.87 -21.69 -0.65
CA GLY A 178 14.72 -21.06 0.65
C GLY A 178 13.42 -20.25 0.78
N LYS A 179 13.37 -19.37 1.79
CA LYS A 179 12.27 -18.41 2.00
C LYS A 179 12.82 -16.98 1.99
N ILE A 180 12.00 -16.04 1.54
CA ILE A 180 12.35 -14.61 1.58
C ILE A 180 12.42 -14.15 3.05
N ARG A 181 13.40 -13.28 3.35
CA ARG A 181 13.51 -12.65 4.67
C ARG A 181 12.67 -11.37 4.67
N GLY A 182 11.42 -11.49 5.10
CA GLY A 182 10.43 -10.40 5.06
C GLY A 182 10.88 -9.13 5.79
N ASN A 183 11.63 -9.27 6.89
CA ASN A 183 12.20 -8.15 7.64
C ASN A 183 13.32 -7.41 6.89
N ILE A 184 14.18 -8.12 6.16
CA ILE A 184 15.29 -7.54 5.39
C ILE A 184 14.75 -6.86 4.12
N THR A 185 13.74 -7.45 3.49
CA THR A 185 13.14 -6.95 2.24
C THR A 185 12.05 -5.90 2.44
N LEU A 186 11.73 -5.57 3.70
CA LEU A 186 10.54 -4.80 4.06
C LEU A 186 10.43 -3.44 3.34
N GLY A 187 11.51 -2.69 3.22
CA GLY A 187 11.50 -1.37 2.58
C GLY A 187 11.11 -1.44 1.10
N GLU A 188 11.76 -2.34 0.37
CA GLU A 188 11.46 -2.63 -1.04
C GLU A 188 10.03 -3.16 -1.21
N ASN A 189 9.58 -4.04 -0.31
CA ASN A 189 8.22 -4.59 -0.36
C ASN A 189 7.15 -3.51 -0.14
N ILE A 190 7.37 -2.59 0.81
CA ILE A 190 6.49 -1.43 1.04
C ILE A 190 6.48 -0.55 -0.21
N ALA A 191 7.65 -0.29 -0.80
CA ALA A 191 7.79 0.55 -1.98
C ALA A 191 7.14 -0.06 -3.23
N ASP A 192 7.26 -1.37 -3.47
CA ASP A 192 6.57 -2.07 -4.57
C ASP A 192 5.04 -1.98 -4.43
N ASN A 193 4.52 -2.22 -3.22
CA ASN A 193 3.09 -2.15 -2.94
C ASN A 193 2.55 -0.72 -3.07
N GLY A 194 3.28 0.26 -2.52
CA GLY A 194 2.92 1.67 -2.58
C GLY A 194 3.01 2.24 -4.00
N GLY A 195 4.06 1.87 -4.72
CA GLY A 195 4.31 2.31 -6.10
C GLY A 195 3.26 1.80 -7.07
N LEU A 196 2.97 0.49 -7.03
CA LEU A 196 1.92 -0.11 -7.85
C LEU A 196 0.56 0.56 -7.61
N LYS A 197 0.17 0.71 -6.35
CA LYS A 197 -1.11 1.35 -5.99
C LYS A 197 -1.18 2.82 -6.41
N THR A 198 -0.09 3.56 -6.21
CA THR A 198 -0.04 4.99 -6.54
C THR A 198 -0.06 5.21 -8.04
N SER A 199 0.68 4.40 -8.80
CA SER A 199 0.71 4.49 -10.25
C SER A 199 -0.63 4.14 -10.89
N PHE A 200 -1.30 3.08 -10.43
CA PHE A 200 -2.63 2.72 -10.95
C PHE A 200 -3.65 3.84 -10.70
N ARG A 201 -3.60 4.49 -9.53
CA ARG A 201 -4.43 5.68 -9.27
C ARG A 201 -4.06 6.83 -10.21
N ALA A 202 -2.78 7.12 -10.38
CA ALA A 202 -2.32 8.21 -11.23
C ALA A 202 -2.71 7.99 -12.70
N TYR A 203 -2.71 6.74 -13.17
CA TYR A 203 -3.21 6.35 -14.48
C TYR A 203 -4.69 6.72 -14.66
N HIS A 204 -5.58 6.33 -13.73
CA HIS A 204 -6.99 6.71 -13.83
C HIS A 204 -7.24 8.22 -13.67
N GLU A 205 -6.44 8.93 -12.86
CA GLU A 205 -6.51 10.40 -12.80
C GLU A 205 -6.10 11.02 -14.13
N TYR A 206 -5.05 10.51 -14.78
CA TYR A 206 -4.59 10.97 -16.10
C TYR A 206 -5.66 10.76 -17.18
N LEU A 207 -6.35 9.61 -17.16
CA LEU A 207 -7.41 9.29 -18.13
C LEU A 207 -8.61 10.25 -18.11
N LYS A 208 -8.84 10.97 -16.99
CA LYS A 208 -9.93 11.97 -16.92
C LYS A 208 -9.72 13.13 -17.89
N GLU A 209 -8.47 13.47 -18.16
CA GLU A 209 -8.08 14.55 -19.06
C GLU A 209 -7.57 14.02 -20.41
N HIS A 210 -7.07 12.77 -20.44
CA HIS A 210 -6.43 12.16 -21.61
C HIS A 210 -7.01 10.76 -21.87
N PRO A 211 -8.17 10.65 -22.53
CA PRO A 211 -8.81 9.36 -22.81
C PRO A 211 -7.89 8.42 -23.59
N SER A 212 -7.85 7.14 -23.20
CA SER A 212 -7.14 6.09 -23.93
C SER A 212 -7.95 5.62 -25.14
N GLN A 213 -7.24 5.10 -26.14
CA GLN A 213 -7.85 4.36 -27.26
C GLN A 213 -8.43 2.99 -26.83
N TYR A 214 -8.00 2.47 -25.68
CA TYR A 214 -8.50 1.22 -25.13
C TYR A 214 -9.72 1.46 -24.24
N THR A 215 -10.59 0.44 -24.15
CA THR A 215 -11.64 0.42 -23.13
C THR A 215 -11.01 0.39 -21.74
N GLU A 216 -11.74 0.82 -20.71
CA GLU A 216 -11.25 0.81 -19.32
C GLU A 216 -10.74 -0.59 -18.91
N GLU A 217 -11.49 -1.64 -19.23
CA GLU A 217 -11.08 -3.03 -18.92
C GLU A 217 -9.78 -3.44 -19.65
N ALA A 218 -9.65 -3.10 -20.93
CA ALA A 218 -8.47 -3.45 -21.72
C ALA A 218 -7.24 -2.63 -21.26
N GLY A 219 -7.42 -1.35 -20.97
CA GLY A 219 -6.38 -0.47 -20.44
C GLY A 219 -5.91 -0.91 -19.06
N ASP A 220 -6.82 -1.25 -18.15
CA ASP A 220 -6.50 -1.75 -16.82
C ASP A 220 -5.69 -3.06 -16.90
N LYS A 221 -6.11 -4.00 -17.76
CA LYS A 221 -5.37 -5.25 -17.99
C LYS A 221 -3.98 -4.97 -18.58
N LEU A 222 -3.88 -4.05 -19.55
CA LEU A 222 -2.61 -3.63 -20.16
C LEU A 222 -1.66 -2.99 -19.14
N PHE A 223 -2.18 -2.20 -18.20
CA PHE A 223 -1.40 -1.63 -17.10
C PHE A 223 -0.71 -2.74 -16.28
N TYR A 224 -1.47 -3.73 -15.82
CA TYR A 224 -0.92 -4.80 -14.99
C TYR A 224 -0.02 -5.76 -15.76
N LEU A 225 -0.28 -5.98 -17.05
CA LEU A 225 0.60 -6.73 -17.93
C LEU A 225 1.94 -6.01 -18.11
N SER A 226 1.92 -4.70 -18.35
CA SER A 226 3.13 -3.88 -18.50
C SER A 226 3.94 -3.84 -17.20
N TYR A 227 3.26 -3.73 -16.06
CA TYR A 227 3.86 -3.87 -14.74
C TYR A 227 4.59 -5.21 -14.60
N ALA A 228 3.92 -6.33 -14.87
CA ALA A 228 4.52 -7.65 -14.73
C ALA A 228 5.69 -7.86 -15.71
N GLN A 229 5.55 -7.39 -16.96
CA GLN A 229 6.57 -7.51 -18.00
C GLN A 229 7.84 -6.71 -17.69
N ALA A 230 7.72 -5.56 -17.03
CA ALA A 230 8.86 -4.76 -16.60
C ALA A 230 9.78 -5.50 -15.59
N TRP A 231 9.29 -6.56 -14.97
CA TRP A 231 10.03 -7.42 -14.04
C TRP A 231 10.41 -8.79 -14.61
N CYS A 232 10.09 -9.07 -15.87
CA CYS A 232 10.42 -10.34 -16.52
C CYS A 232 11.93 -10.59 -16.46
N SER A 233 12.30 -11.69 -15.82
CA SER A 233 13.69 -12.07 -15.59
C SER A 233 13.78 -13.56 -15.33
N LYS A 234 14.98 -14.11 -15.52
CA LYS A 234 15.31 -15.48 -15.15
C LYS A 234 16.68 -15.49 -14.46
N SER A 235 16.79 -16.25 -13.39
CA SER A 235 17.92 -16.26 -12.47
C SER A 235 18.46 -17.67 -12.28
N THR A 236 19.78 -17.79 -12.11
CA THR A 236 20.40 -19.04 -11.68
C THR A 236 20.10 -19.33 -10.21
N ASP A 237 20.13 -20.61 -9.82
CA ASP A 237 19.95 -21.01 -8.42
C ASP A 237 20.99 -20.35 -7.50
N ALA A 238 22.23 -20.17 -7.98
CA ALA A 238 23.29 -19.49 -7.24
C ALA A 238 22.92 -18.02 -6.96
N TYR A 239 22.41 -17.31 -7.97
CA TYR A 239 21.94 -15.93 -7.81
C TYR A 239 20.72 -15.85 -6.88
N LEU A 240 19.74 -16.75 -7.03
CA LEU A 240 18.57 -16.81 -6.16
C LEU A 240 18.95 -17.08 -4.69
N ARG A 241 19.93 -17.95 -4.42
CA ARG A 241 20.45 -18.18 -3.07
C ARG A 241 21.19 -16.96 -2.51
N ALA A 242 21.90 -16.21 -3.35
CA ALA A 242 22.60 -14.99 -2.95
C ALA A 242 21.60 -13.86 -2.62
N ILE A 243 20.61 -13.63 -3.50
CA ILE A 243 19.65 -12.52 -3.36
C ILE A 243 18.76 -12.67 -2.12
N LEU A 244 18.49 -13.90 -1.67
CA LEU A 244 17.77 -14.20 -0.41
C LEU A 244 18.41 -13.59 0.85
N LYS A 245 19.68 -13.17 0.78
CA LYS A 245 20.41 -12.50 1.87
C LYS A 245 20.41 -10.97 1.74
N THR A 246 19.84 -10.42 0.68
CA THR A 246 19.85 -8.98 0.37
C THR A 246 18.50 -8.33 0.69
N LYS A 247 18.43 -7.00 0.57
CA LYS A 247 17.19 -6.23 0.72
C LYS A 247 16.21 -6.39 -0.44
N TYR A 248 16.62 -6.97 -1.56
CA TYR A 248 15.77 -7.10 -2.73
C TYR A 248 15.14 -8.51 -2.78
N PRO A 249 13.81 -8.63 -2.88
CA PRO A 249 13.18 -9.91 -3.21
C PRO A 249 13.58 -10.34 -4.63
N PRO A 250 13.61 -11.64 -4.95
CA PRO A 250 13.69 -12.07 -6.33
C PRO A 250 12.51 -11.49 -7.13
N PHE A 251 12.77 -11.07 -8.37
CA PHE A 251 11.87 -10.23 -9.17
C PHE A 251 10.44 -10.78 -9.31
N ARG A 252 10.27 -12.10 -9.53
CA ARG A 252 8.93 -12.74 -9.56
C ARG A 252 8.09 -12.49 -8.31
N TYR A 253 8.74 -12.36 -7.15
CA TYR A 253 8.07 -12.12 -5.87
C TYR A 253 7.80 -10.64 -5.60
N ARG A 254 8.51 -9.73 -6.28
CA ARG A 254 8.15 -8.30 -6.32
C ARG A 254 6.80 -8.12 -7.03
N VAL A 255 6.63 -8.81 -8.16
CA VAL A 255 5.36 -8.84 -8.91
C VAL A 255 4.25 -9.49 -8.08
N THR A 256 4.39 -10.79 -7.79
CA THR A 256 3.31 -11.57 -7.15
C THR A 256 3.02 -11.12 -5.72
N GLY A 257 4.04 -10.71 -4.96
CA GLY A 257 3.87 -10.20 -3.60
C GLY A 257 3.03 -8.92 -3.55
N ALA A 258 3.29 -7.96 -4.44
CA ALA A 258 2.50 -6.74 -4.55
C ALA A 258 1.08 -6.97 -5.10
N LEU A 259 0.93 -7.81 -6.15
CA LEU A 259 -0.38 -8.11 -6.74
C LEU A 259 -1.33 -8.78 -5.74
N ARG A 260 -0.81 -9.66 -4.86
CA ARG A 260 -1.61 -10.30 -3.79
C ARG A 260 -2.31 -9.30 -2.88
N ASN A 261 -1.68 -8.14 -2.64
CA ASN A 261 -2.25 -7.07 -1.82
C ASN A 261 -3.10 -6.08 -2.62
N ASN A 262 -3.09 -6.15 -3.95
CA ASN A 262 -3.77 -5.19 -4.81
C ASN A 262 -5.20 -5.68 -5.09
N ALA A 263 -6.21 -4.99 -4.54
CA ALA A 263 -7.62 -5.35 -4.75
C ALA A 263 -8.10 -5.01 -6.17
N GLU A 264 -7.60 -3.93 -6.75
CA GLU A 264 -7.91 -3.53 -8.13
C GLU A 264 -7.43 -4.58 -9.13
N PHE A 265 -6.25 -5.17 -8.92
CA PHE A 265 -5.76 -6.28 -9.74
C PHE A 265 -6.74 -7.45 -9.73
N ALA A 266 -7.19 -7.86 -8.55
CA ALA A 266 -8.14 -8.95 -8.40
C ALA A 266 -9.50 -8.63 -9.06
N ARG A 267 -9.95 -7.37 -9.02
CA ARG A 267 -11.15 -6.88 -9.72
C ARG A 267 -10.97 -6.99 -11.24
N VAL A 268 -9.90 -6.41 -11.78
CA VAL A 268 -9.62 -6.31 -13.22
C VAL A 268 -9.48 -7.69 -13.86
N PHE A 269 -8.84 -8.64 -13.18
CA PHE A 269 -8.67 -10.01 -13.67
C PHE A 269 -9.73 -10.98 -13.15
N GLN A 270 -10.74 -10.50 -12.42
CA GLN A 270 -11.81 -11.32 -11.83
C GLN A 270 -11.26 -12.54 -11.09
N CYS A 271 -10.19 -12.35 -10.31
CA CYS A 271 -9.50 -13.44 -9.64
C CYS A 271 -10.41 -14.08 -8.58
N PRO A 272 -10.58 -15.42 -8.57
CA PRO A 272 -11.38 -16.10 -7.57
C PRO A 272 -10.93 -15.76 -6.15
N THR A 273 -11.90 -15.64 -5.22
CA THR A 273 -11.62 -15.45 -3.80
C THR A 273 -10.71 -16.56 -3.28
N ASP A 274 -9.71 -16.20 -2.47
CA ASP A 274 -8.72 -17.12 -1.90
C ASP A 274 -7.82 -17.85 -2.92
N SER A 275 -7.82 -17.43 -4.18
CA SER A 275 -6.79 -17.83 -5.13
C SER A 275 -5.41 -17.29 -4.73
N TYR A 276 -4.35 -17.85 -5.33
CA TYR A 276 -2.96 -17.49 -5.00
C TYR A 276 -2.69 -15.97 -5.06
N LEU A 277 -3.18 -15.30 -6.11
CA LEU A 277 -3.05 -13.85 -6.31
C LEU A 277 -4.19 -13.02 -5.70
N ASN A 278 -5.21 -13.66 -5.12
CA ASN A 278 -6.31 -12.97 -4.42
C ASN A 278 -6.59 -13.58 -3.02
N PRO A 279 -5.63 -13.51 -2.09
CA PRO A 279 -5.85 -13.98 -0.72
C PRO A 279 -6.86 -13.11 0.03
N SER A 280 -7.70 -13.71 0.89
CA SER A 280 -8.64 -12.98 1.75
C SER A 280 -7.98 -11.97 2.70
N LYS A 281 -6.75 -12.25 3.15
CA LYS A 281 -5.95 -11.34 3.99
C LYS A 281 -4.96 -10.59 3.11
N LYS A 282 -5.25 -9.32 2.83
CA LYS A 282 -4.35 -8.41 2.10
C LYS A 282 -3.59 -7.52 3.09
N CYS A 283 -2.32 -7.23 2.82
CA CYS A 283 -1.56 -6.28 3.63
C CYS A 283 -1.73 -4.87 3.06
N LEU A 284 -2.90 -4.27 3.32
CA LEU A 284 -3.19 -2.92 2.86
C LEU A 284 -2.92 -1.89 3.95
N PHE A 285 -2.29 -0.78 3.57
CA PHE A 285 -2.24 0.41 4.43
C PHE A 285 -3.65 0.99 4.67
N ASN A 286 -4.66 0.57 3.92
CA ASN A 286 -6.07 0.72 4.26
C ASN A 286 -6.70 -0.67 4.43
N TYR A 287 -6.90 -1.11 5.68
CA TYR A 287 -7.87 -2.18 5.94
C TYR A 287 -9.15 -1.53 6.45
N PRO A 288 -10.33 -2.01 6.02
CA PRO A 288 -11.59 -1.59 6.61
C PRO A 288 -11.59 -1.92 8.10
N ILE A 289 -12.24 -1.05 8.86
CA ILE A 289 -12.49 -1.04 10.30
C ILE A 289 -12.36 -2.44 10.92
N LYS A 290 -11.40 -2.60 11.85
CA LYS A 290 -11.24 -3.79 12.69
C LYS A 290 -12.57 -4.03 13.42
N TYR A 291 -13.08 -5.26 13.43
CA TYR A 291 -14.27 -5.61 14.23
C TYR A 291 -14.04 -5.20 15.69
N ARG A 292 -14.97 -4.40 16.23
CA ARG A 292 -14.94 -3.81 17.57
C ARG A 292 -16.04 -4.44 18.41
N PRO A 293 -15.78 -5.57 19.10
CA PRO A 293 -16.80 -6.24 19.93
C PRO A 293 -17.31 -5.37 21.07
N ASP A 294 -16.52 -4.37 21.47
CA ASP A 294 -16.89 -3.33 22.43
C ASP A 294 -18.04 -2.44 21.93
N ILE A 295 -18.09 -2.15 20.62
CA ILE A 295 -19.17 -1.35 20.02
C ILE A 295 -20.45 -2.20 19.86
N ASP A 296 -20.31 -3.48 19.51
CA ASP A 296 -21.45 -4.42 19.48
C ASP A 296 -22.04 -4.62 20.90
N GLY A 297 -21.19 -4.72 21.93
CA GLY A 297 -21.63 -4.79 23.33
C GLY A 297 -22.34 -3.52 23.82
N LEU A 298 -21.92 -2.35 23.33
CA LEU A 298 -22.53 -1.06 23.67
C LEU A 298 -24.00 -0.99 23.23
N GLN A 299 -24.37 -1.64 22.13
CA GLN A 299 -25.77 -1.71 21.68
C GLN A 299 -26.68 -2.33 22.75
N THR A 300 -26.21 -3.37 23.45
CA THR A 300 -26.97 -4.03 24.51
C THR A 300 -27.25 -3.08 25.68
N PHE A 301 -26.24 -2.31 26.10
CA PHE A 301 -26.39 -1.36 27.20
C PHE A 301 -27.28 -0.17 26.84
N VAL A 302 -27.22 0.28 25.59
CA VAL A 302 -28.01 1.43 25.10
C VAL A 302 -29.50 1.10 24.97
N VAL A 303 -29.86 -0.18 24.80
CA VAL A 303 -31.27 -0.64 24.76
C VAL A 303 -31.91 -0.69 26.16
N VAL A 304 -31.13 -0.88 27.23
CA VAL A 304 -31.67 -0.99 28.61
C VAL A 304 -32.48 0.26 29.02
N PRO A 305 -31.99 1.50 28.86
CA PRO A 305 -32.78 2.71 29.10
C PRO A 305 -34.07 2.80 28.27
N VAL A 306 -34.07 2.27 27.04
CA VAL A 306 -35.25 2.28 26.16
C VAL A 306 -36.34 1.35 26.71
N VAL A 307 -35.96 0.15 27.16
CA VAL A 307 -36.89 -0.81 27.78
C VAL A 307 -37.45 -0.26 29.09
N LEU A 308 -36.58 0.34 29.92
CA LEU A 308 -36.98 0.94 31.20
C LEU A 308 -37.96 2.11 31.03
N PHE A 309 -37.74 2.94 30.00
CA PHE A 309 -38.69 4.01 29.64
C PHE A 309 -40.08 3.47 29.28
N HIS A 310 -40.16 2.38 28.51
CA HIS A 310 -41.44 1.78 28.13
C HIS A 310 -42.14 1.05 29.29
N ALA A 311 -41.37 0.49 30.24
CA ALA A 311 -41.92 -0.16 31.42
C ALA A 311 -42.43 0.84 32.47
N TYR A 312 -41.76 2.00 32.61
CA TYR A 312 -42.07 3.02 33.63
C TYR A 312 -42.06 4.44 33.04
N PRO A 313 -43.00 4.77 32.13
CA PRO A 313 -42.99 6.03 31.38
C PRO A 313 -43.17 7.28 32.25
N LEU A 314 -43.71 7.14 33.46
CA LEU A 314 -43.90 8.23 34.41
C LEU A 314 -42.68 8.49 35.31
N SER A 315 -41.78 7.52 35.45
CA SER A 315 -40.67 7.56 36.42
C SER A 315 -39.30 7.76 35.78
N ILE A 316 -39.16 7.42 34.49
CA ILE A 316 -37.89 7.48 33.77
C ILE A 316 -38.09 8.38 32.56
N ASN A 317 -37.46 9.57 32.58
CA ASN A 317 -37.42 10.49 31.45
C ASN A 317 -36.14 10.26 30.63
N GLY A 318 -36.21 10.35 29.30
CA GLY A 318 -35.02 10.35 28.43
C GLY A 318 -34.74 9.06 27.64
N GLY A 319 -35.67 8.11 27.56
CA GLY A 319 -35.52 6.88 26.75
C GLY A 319 -35.19 7.14 25.27
N PHE A 320 -35.59 8.30 24.72
CA PHE A 320 -35.27 8.73 23.35
C PHE A 320 -33.76 8.86 23.07
N THR A 321 -32.97 9.26 24.07
CA THR A 321 -31.50 9.35 23.92
C THR A 321 -30.85 7.98 23.69
N GLY A 322 -31.39 6.93 24.30
CA GLY A 322 -30.95 5.56 24.04
C GLY A 322 -31.27 5.12 22.61
N VAL A 323 -32.43 5.51 22.08
CA VAL A 323 -32.82 5.23 20.69
C VAL A 323 -31.87 5.91 19.70
N ASP A 324 -31.55 7.20 19.91
CA ASP A 324 -30.64 7.96 19.05
C ASP A 324 -29.23 7.34 19.03
N VAL A 325 -28.68 7.03 20.21
CA VAL A 325 -27.36 6.41 20.32
C VAL A 325 -27.35 5.02 19.67
N PHE A 326 -28.43 4.24 19.82
CA PHE A 326 -28.55 2.93 19.19
C PHE A 326 -28.50 3.03 17.66
N PHE A 327 -29.25 3.97 17.07
CA PHE A 327 -29.26 4.18 15.62
C PHE A 327 -27.93 4.67 15.08
N VAL A 328 -27.23 5.55 15.81
CA VAL A 328 -25.87 6.00 15.42
C VAL A 328 -24.88 4.84 15.41
N ILE A 329 -24.89 4.01 16.45
CA ILE A 329 -24.01 2.83 16.53
C ILE A 329 -24.35 1.80 15.44
N ALA A 330 -25.64 1.53 15.23
CA ALA A 330 -26.10 0.63 14.18
C ALA A 330 -25.72 1.15 12.79
N GLY A 331 -25.89 2.45 12.53
CA GLY A 331 -25.49 3.10 11.28
C GLY A 331 -23.99 2.97 11.02
N TYR A 332 -23.15 3.18 12.04
CA TYR A 332 -21.70 2.99 11.96
C TYR A 332 -21.33 1.55 11.57
N LEU A 333 -21.91 0.55 12.25
CA LEU A 333 -21.63 -0.86 11.99
C LEU A 333 -22.11 -1.31 10.61
N ILE A 334 -23.33 -0.93 10.22
CA ILE A 334 -23.92 -1.28 8.92
C ILE A 334 -23.11 -0.65 7.79
N SER A 335 -22.77 0.64 7.91
CA SER A 335 -21.95 1.33 6.92
C SER A 335 -20.56 0.71 6.81
N GLY A 336 -19.98 0.27 7.93
CA GLY A 336 -18.71 -0.46 7.94
C GLY A 336 -18.77 -1.80 7.19
N ILE A 337 -19.86 -2.56 7.33
CA ILE A 337 -20.08 -3.82 6.61
C ILE A 337 -20.28 -3.55 5.10
N LEU A 338 -21.15 -2.61 4.75
CA LEU A 338 -21.41 -2.23 3.36
C LEU A 338 -20.13 -1.75 2.67
N PHE A 339 -19.34 -0.92 3.34
CA PHE A 339 -18.06 -0.45 2.81
C PHE A 339 -17.07 -1.61 2.62
N LYS A 340 -17.00 -2.54 3.57
CA LYS A 340 -16.14 -3.73 3.47
C LYS A 340 -16.54 -4.66 2.31
N GLU A 341 -17.83 -4.86 2.09
CA GLU A 341 -18.34 -5.70 1.00
C GLU A 341 -18.23 -5.02 -0.37
N ASN A 342 -18.44 -3.70 -0.42
CA ASN A 342 -18.25 -2.88 -1.61
C ASN A 342 -16.79 -2.88 -2.07
N VAL A 343 -15.84 -2.68 -1.15
CA VAL A 343 -14.39 -2.75 -1.44
C VAL A 343 -13.97 -4.16 -1.92
N LYS A 344 -14.69 -5.21 -1.52
CA LYS A 344 -14.45 -6.58 -1.99
C LYS A 344 -15.12 -6.89 -3.34
N GLY A 345 -15.93 -5.99 -3.89
CA GLY A 345 -16.72 -6.23 -5.10
C GLY A 345 -17.78 -7.31 -4.94
N SER A 346 -18.14 -7.69 -3.70
CA SER A 346 -19.07 -8.77 -3.38
C SER A 346 -20.40 -8.27 -2.84
N LEU A 347 -20.69 -6.96 -3.02
CA LEU A 347 -21.91 -6.35 -2.49
C LEU A 347 -23.08 -6.68 -3.41
N THR A 348 -24.01 -7.48 -2.91
CA THR A 348 -25.36 -7.58 -3.47
C THR A 348 -26.35 -7.16 -2.37
N TYR A 349 -27.32 -6.31 -2.72
CA TYR A 349 -28.35 -5.90 -1.76
C TYR A 349 -29.16 -7.11 -1.27
N ALA A 350 -29.42 -8.08 -2.17
CA ALA A 350 -30.14 -9.30 -1.83
C ALA A 350 -29.43 -10.13 -0.74
N ASP A 351 -28.12 -10.37 -0.88
CA ASP A 351 -27.38 -11.17 0.12
C ASP A 351 -27.22 -10.40 1.43
N PHE A 352 -27.05 -9.07 1.36
CA PHE A 352 -27.01 -8.21 2.54
C PHE A 352 -28.30 -8.31 3.36
N TYR A 353 -29.47 -8.14 2.73
CA TYR A 353 -30.76 -8.24 3.42
C TYR A 353 -31.06 -9.68 3.86
N SER A 354 -30.71 -10.69 3.06
CA SER A 354 -30.91 -12.10 3.41
C SER A 354 -30.19 -12.50 4.70
N ARG A 355 -28.90 -12.15 4.83
CA ARG A 355 -28.13 -12.39 6.08
C ARG A 355 -28.74 -11.69 7.28
N ARG A 356 -29.26 -10.48 7.07
CA ARG A 356 -29.87 -9.68 8.13
C ARG A 356 -31.21 -10.24 8.58
N ILE A 357 -32.03 -10.71 7.64
CA ILE A 357 -33.29 -11.42 7.90
C ILE A 357 -32.99 -12.69 8.70
N HIS A 358 -32.08 -13.54 8.22
CA HIS A 358 -31.72 -14.78 8.93
C HIS A 358 -31.17 -14.54 10.35
N ARG A 359 -30.52 -13.40 10.59
CA ARG A 359 -30.02 -13.03 11.92
C ARG A 359 -31.11 -12.47 12.84
N MET A 360 -32.02 -11.64 12.33
CA MET A 360 -32.99 -10.88 13.16
C MET A 360 -34.34 -11.60 13.32
N PHE A 361 -34.81 -12.30 12.28
CA PHE A 361 -36.14 -12.93 12.28
C PHE A 361 -36.32 -14.02 13.35
N PRO A 362 -35.34 -14.89 13.65
CA PRO A 362 -35.54 -15.92 14.68
C PRO A 362 -35.84 -15.31 16.06
N ALA A 363 -35.11 -14.25 16.44
CA ALA A 363 -35.36 -13.55 17.69
C ALA A 363 -36.71 -12.81 17.68
N LEU A 364 -37.06 -12.18 16.55
CA LEU A 364 -38.36 -11.53 16.38
C LEU A 364 -39.52 -12.51 16.51
N LEU A 365 -39.44 -13.66 15.84
CA LEU A 365 -40.47 -14.70 15.91
C LEU A 365 -40.62 -15.22 17.34
N LEU A 366 -39.51 -15.46 18.04
CA LEU A 366 -39.55 -15.87 19.44
C LEU A 366 -40.28 -14.84 20.30
N VAL A 367 -39.94 -13.56 20.19
CA VAL A 367 -40.61 -12.49 20.95
C VAL A 367 -42.09 -12.38 20.59
N LEU A 368 -42.45 -12.44 19.30
CA LEU A 368 -43.85 -12.40 18.86
C LEU A 368 -44.64 -13.60 19.39
N THR A 369 -44.09 -14.82 19.30
CA THR A 369 -44.75 -16.01 19.84
C THR A 369 -44.92 -15.94 21.35
N PHE A 370 -43.88 -15.48 22.07
CA PHE A 370 -43.93 -15.35 23.51
C PHE A 370 -44.95 -14.30 23.95
N THR A 371 -44.93 -13.12 23.34
CA THR A 371 -45.88 -12.04 23.63
C THR A 371 -47.31 -12.42 23.26
N LEU A 372 -47.53 -13.16 22.18
CA LEU A 372 -48.84 -13.70 21.80
C LEU A 372 -49.34 -14.72 22.84
N VAL A 373 -48.51 -15.69 23.23
CA VAL A 373 -48.88 -16.71 24.22
C VAL A 373 -49.18 -16.06 25.57
N VAL A 374 -48.31 -15.17 26.05
CA VAL A 374 -48.53 -14.44 27.29
C VAL A 374 -49.77 -13.56 27.19
N GLY A 375 -49.99 -12.86 26.07
CA GLY A 375 -51.20 -12.07 25.85
C GLY A 375 -52.46 -12.93 25.92
N CYS A 376 -52.47 -14.09 25.26
CA CYS A 376 -53.61 -15.01 25.29
C CYS A 376 -53.87 -15.58 26.68
N VAL A 377 -52.83 -15.93 27.45
CA VAL A 377 -52.99 -16.52 28.79
C VAL A 377 -53.31 -15.47 29.86
N TRP A 378 -52.81 -14.25 29.74
CA TRP A 378 -52.89 -13.26 30.82
C TRP A 378 -53.91 -12.13 30.59
N LEU A 379 -54.21 -11.79 29.32
CA LEU A 379 -55.15 -10.72 28.99
C LEU A 379 -56.53 -11.24 28.58
N LEU A 380 -56.63 -12.43 27.96
CA LEU A 380 -57.93 -12.99 27.56
C LEU A 380 -58.63 -13.77 28.69
N ASP A 381 -57.90 -14.33 29.66
CA ASP A 381 -58.50 -14.98 30.85
C ASP A 381 -59.19 -13.99 31.82
N LYS A 382 -59.10 -12.68 31.58
CA LYS A 382 -59.82 -11.64 32.34
C LYS A 382 -60.99 -11.01 31.59
N ALA A 383 -61.34 -11.53 30.40
CA ALA A 383 -62.42 -11.02 29.55
C ALA A 383 -63.68 -11.90 29.56
N VAL A 384 -63.83 -12.79 30.55
CA VAL A 384 -65.08 -13.52 30.86
C VAL A 384 -65.54 -13.19 32.28
#